data_AF-A0A6J6KU39-F1
#
_entry.id   AF-A0A6J6KU39-F1
#
_cell.length_a   1.000
_cell.length_b   1.000
_cell.length_c   1.000
_cell.angle_alpha   90.00
_cell.angle_beta   90.00
_cell.angle_gamma   90.00
#
_symmetry.space_group_name_H-M   'P 1'
#
loop_
_entity.id
_entity.type
_entity.pdbx_description
1 polymer ?
#
loop_
_entity_poly.entity_id
_entity_poly.type
_entity_poly.pdbx_seq_one_letter_code
_entity_poly.pdbx_strand_id
1 'polypeptide(L)'
;MPGTFRTQLEFRDRAGASAEIASALASWHYLNFEVVENGEPMGEIFRFTPELGIHRASIDQSGAALLSENQLTQSLAKSFDEESLRESIAKILGTPWENQLERFRSADTLATAHLRAI
;
A
#
# COMPACT_ATOMS: atom_id res chain seq x y z
N MET A 1 -0.87 11.50 -14.38
CA MET A 1 -2.17 11.49 -15.09
C MET A 1 -2.72 12.92 -15.10
N PRO A 2 -3.25 13.43 -16.23
CA PRO A 2 -3.85 14.77 -16.26
C PRO A 2 -4.99 14.90 -15.24
N GLY A 3 -5.01 15.98 -14.46
CA GLY A 3 -6.07 16.23 -13.48
C GLY A 3 -5.95 15.48 -12.15
N THR A 4 -4.85 14.74 -11.91
CA THR A 4 -4.57 14.11 -10.62
C THR A 4 -3.52 14.92 -9.85
N PHE A 5 -3.71 15.06 -8.53
CA PHE A 5 -2.75 15.67 -7.62
C PHE A 5 -2.19 14.62 -6.67
N ARG A 6 -0.94 14.82 -6.22
CA ARG A 6 -0.27 14.01 -5.21
C ARG A 6 0.12 14.90 -4.04
N THR A 7 0.06 14.33 -2.85
CA THR A 7 0.64 14.91 -1.63
C THR A 7 1.31 13.81 -0.81
N GLN A 8 2.28 14.18 0.00
CA GLN A 8 2.95 13.32 0.97
C GLN A 8 3.10 14.11 2.27
N LEU A 9 2.81 13.47 3.39
CA LEU A 9 2.93 14.07 4.71
C LEU A 9 3.50 13.04 5.68
N GLU A 10 4.43 13.49 6.51
CA GLU A 10 4.94 12.73 7.65
C GLU A 10 4.32 13.25 8.93
N PHE A 11 3.96 12.34 9.83
CA PHE A 11 3.36 12.68 11.11
C PHE A 11 3.90 11.77 12.21
N ARG A 12 3.70 12.20 13.47
CA ARG A 12 3.95 11.39 14.65
C ARG A 12 2.68 11.33 15.47
N ASP A 13 2.30 10.13 15.85
CA ASP A 13 1.13 9.87 16.68
C ASP A 13 1.36 8.56 17.46
N ARG A 14 0.35 8.12 18.22
CA ARG A 14 0.32 6.81 18.87
C ARG A 14 0.31 5.67 17.85
N ALA A 15 0.81 4.51 18.28
CA ALA A 15 0.69 3.29 17.50
C ALA A 15 -0.78 2.97 17.18
N GLY A 16 -1.03 2.50 15.96
CA GLY A 16 -2.36 2.22 15.42
C GLY A 16 -3.09 3.44 14.83
N ALA A 17 -2.56 4.66 14.95
CA ALA A 17 -3.16 5.84 14.32
C ALA A 17 -3.22 5.71 12.79
N SER A 18 -2.28 4.99 12.17
CA SER A 18 -2.29 4.69 10.74
C SER A 18 -3.55 3.95 10.28
N ALA A 19 -4.09 3.04 11.09
CA ALA A 19 -5.32 2.31 10.78
C ALA A 19 -6.55 3.24 10.79
N GLU A 20 -6.60 4.19 11.72
CA GLU A 20 -7.66 5.20 11.79
C GLU A 20 -7.60 6.14 10.57
N ILE A 21 -6.40 6.61 10.21
CA ILE A 21 -6.19 7.44 9.03
C ILE A 21 -6.59 6.68 7.76
N ALA A 22 -6.12 5.44 7.59
CA ALA A 22 -6.45 4.62 6.43
C ALA A 22 -7.97 4.39 6.32
N SER A 23 -8.65 4.14 7.44
CA SER A 23 -10.10 3.95 7.47
C SER A 23 -10.85 5.23 7.10
N ALA A 24 -10.40 6.39 7.60
CA ALA A 24 -10.98 7.68 7.24
C ALA A 24 -10.79 8.00 5.75
N LEU A 25 -9.58 7.80 5.22
CA LEU A 25 -9.27 8.05 3.81
C LEU A 25 -10.00 7.07 2.87
N ALA A 26 -10.19 5.82 3.26
CA ALA A 26 -10.91 4.82 2.45
C ALA A 26 -12.40 5.18 2.21
N SER A 27 -12.97 6.07 3.01
CA SER A 27 -14.34 6.59 2.78
C SER A 27 -14.43 7.56 1.60
N TRP A 28 -13.29 8.02 1.06
CA TRP A 28 -13.24 8.97 -0.05
C TRP A 28 -13.07 8.24 -1.38
N HIS A 29 -14.08 8.32 -2.22
CA HIS A 29 -14.28 7.45 -3.38
C HIS A 29 -13.24 7.58 -4.52
N TYR A 30 -12.33 8.55 -4.45
CA TYR A 30 -11.37 8.86 -5.52
C TYR A 30 -9.92 8.88 -5.06
N LEU A 31 -9.64 8.51 -3.81
CA LEU A 31 -8.26 8.47 -3.32
C LEU A 31 -7.59 7.15 -3.67
N ASN A 32 -6.31 7.27 -4.05
CA ASN A 32 -5.35 6.18 -4.05
C ASN A 32 -4.29 6.59 -3.03
N PHE A 33 -4.03 5.74 -2.03
CA PHE A 33 -3.14 6.13 -0.94
C PHE A 33 -2.39 4.94 -0.37
N GLU A 34 -1.30 5.27 0.30
CA GLU A 34 -0.62 4.40 1.24
C GLU A 34 -0.41 5.14 2.57
N VAL A 35 -0.57 4.43 3.68
CA VAL A 35 -0.24 4.93 5.03
C VAL A 35 0.73 3.94 5.63
N VAL A 36 1.89 4.44 6.07
CA VAL A 36 2.95 3.63 6.67
C VAL A 36 3.12 4.04 8.12
N GLU A 37 3.05 3.06 9.01
CA GLU A 37 3.42 3.20 10.41
C GLU A 37 4.74 2.48 10.64
N ASN A 38 5.76 3.24 11.04
CA ASN A 38 7.02 2.66 11.49
C ASN A 38 6.84 2.16 12.93
N GLY A 39 7.40 1.00 13.24
CA GLY A 39 7.37 0.44 14.58
C GLY A 39 8.58 -0.45 14.86
N GLU A 40 8.85 -0.66 16.15
CA GLU A 40 9.92 -1.55 16.62
C GLU A 40 9.30 -2.68 17.45
N PRO A 41 9.45 -3.96 17.06
CA PRO A 41 10.28 -4.45 15.95
C PRO A 41 9.62 -4.38 14.56
N MET A 42 8.32 -4.13 14.47
CA MET A 42 7.54 -4.21 13.22
C MET A 42 6.64 -3.00 13.07
N GLY A 43 6.43 -2.60 11.82
CA GLY A 43 5.47 -1.57 11.41
C GLY A 43 4.27 -2.14 10.67
N GLU A 44 3.43 -1.26 10.15
CA GLU A 44 2.29 -1.61 9.29
C GLU A 44 2.24 -0.73 8.05
N ILE A 45 1.75 -1.30 6.95
CA ILE A 45 1.39 -0.56 5.75
C ILE A 45 -0.07 -0.82 5.40
N PHE A 46 -0.77 0.26 5.08
CA PHE A 46 -2.11 0.24 4.53
C PHE A 46 -2.03 0.80 3.12
N ARG A 47 -2.54 0.06 2.13
CA ARG A 47 -2.66 0.51 0.75
C ARG A 47 -4.12 0.50 0.35
N PHE A 48 -4.53 1.47 -0.44
CA PHE A 48 -5.90 1.52 -0.93
C PHE A 48 -5.93 2.01 -2.37
N THR A 49 -6.74 1.32 -3.18
CA THR A 49 -7.18 1.81 -4.48
C THR A 49 -8.69 1.60 -4.61
N PRO A 50 -9.41 2.44 -5.37
CA PRO A 50 -10.85 2.26 -5.56
C PRO A 50 -11.23 0.90 -6.17
N GLU A 51 -10.34 0.31 -6.98
CA GLU A 51 -10.59 -0.97 -7.66
C GLU A 51 -10.35 -2.18 -6.76
N LEU A 52 -9.34 -2.11 -5.87
CA LEU A 52 -8.90 -3.26 -5.06
C LEU A 52 -9.36 -3.18 -3.60
N GLY A 53 -9.81 -2.02 -3.13
CA GLY A 53 -10.13 -1.78 -1.74
C GLY A 53 -8.87 -1.65 -0.88
N ILE A 54 -8.99 -1.96 0.42
CA ILE A 54 -7.89 -1.82 1.38
C ILE A 54 -7.05 -3.11 1.47
N HIS A 55 -5.74 -2.94 1.44
CA HIS A 55 -4.73 -3.94 1.79
C HIS A 55 -4.01 -3.49 3.05
N ARG A 56 -3.76 -4.43 3.96
CA ARG A 56 -2.98 -4.23 5.18
C ARG A 56 -1.91 -5.31 5.24
N ALA A 57 -0.67 -4.92 5.53
CA ALA A 57 0.41 -5.86 5.82
C ALA A 57 1.28 -5.34 6.96
N SER A 58 1.84 -6.24 7.75
CA SER A 58 2.94 -5.92 8.64
C SER A 58 4.23 -5.80 7.83
N ILE A 59 5.10 -4.89 8.22
CA ILE A 59 6.38 -4.62 7.54
C ILE A 59 7.55 -4.66 8.52
N ASP A 60 8.73 -5.00 8.01
CA ASP A 60 9.97 -4.81 8.74
C ASP A 60 10.48 -3.35 8.65
N GLN A 61 11.65 -3.08 9.25
CA GLN A 61 12.27 -1.75 9.26
C GLN A 61 12.68 -1.25 7.86
N SER A 62 12.78 -2.13 6.87
CA SER A 62 13.06 -1.77 5.47
C SER A 62 11.80 -1.44 4.68
N GLY A 63 10.61 -1.71 5.25
CA GLY A 63 9.33 -1.60 4.57
C GLY A 63 8.92 -2.87 3.82
N ALA A 64 9.65 -3.98 3.98
CA ALA A 64 9.31 -5.24 3.33
C ALA A 64 8.10 -5.88 4.01
N ALA A 65 7.09 -6.26 3.22
CA ALA A 65 5.89 -6.94 3.71
C ALA A 65 6.24 -8.33 4.25
N LEU A 66 5.76 -8.64 5.45
CA LEU A 66 6.02 -9.88 6.14
C LEU A 66 4.88 -10.88 5.90
N LEU A 67 5.28 -12.11 5.60
CA LEU A 67 4.37 -13.22 5.34
C LEU A 67 4.41 -14.20 6.51
N SER A 68 3.26 -14.39 7.17
CA SER A 68 3.16 -15.32 8.30
C SER A 68 2.93 -16.76 7.87
N GLU A 69 3.34 -17.71 8.71
CA GLU A 69 3.06 -19.15 8.49
C GLU A 69 1.56 -19.42 8.33
N ASN A 70 0.71 -18.79 9.15
CA ASN A 70 -0.74 -18.97 9.06
C ASN A 70 -1.29 -18.50 7.69
N GLN A 71 -0.79 -17.38 7.16
CA GLN A 71 -1.19 -16.90 5.83
C GLN A 71 -0.70 -17.83 4.70
N LEU A 72 0.52 -18.37 4.81
CA LEU A 72 1.05 -19.38 3.87
C LEU A 72 0.21 -20.65 3.88
N THR A 73 -0.02 -21.22 5.06
CA THR A 73 -0.84 -22.43 5.22
C THR A 73 -2.25 -22.23 4.67
N GLN A 74 -2.87 -21.07 4.94
CA GLN A 74 -4.18 -20.74 4.38
C GLN A 74 -4.17 -20.61 2.86
N SER A 75 -3.10 -20.04 2.29
CA SER A 75 -2.94 -19.92 0.83
C SER A 75 -2.82 -21.30 0.19
N LEU A 76 -1.98 -22.16 0.75
CA LEU A 76 -1.80 -23.54 0.29
C LEU A 76 -3.11 -24.34 0.36
N ALA A 77 -3.86 -24.20 1.45
CA ALA A 77 -5.11 -24.93 1.64
C ALA A 77 -6.24 -24.49 0.67
N LYS A 78 -6.21 -23.23 0.19
CA LYS A 78 -7.24 -22.66 -0.69
C LYS A 78 -6.87 -22.69 -2.17
N SER A 79 -5.61 -22.95 -2.51
CA SER A 79 -5.12 -22.94 -3.88
C SER A 79 -5.32 -24.30 -4.53
N PHE A 80 -5.82 -24.30 -5.77
CA PHE A 80 -6.08 -25.53 -6.53
C PHE A 80 -4.95 -25.88 -7.51
N ASP A 81 -4.13 -24.89 -7.86
CA ASP A 81 -2.96 -25.01 -8.72
C ASP A 81 -1.87 -23.99 -8.32
N GLU A 82 -0.74 -24.05 -9.02
CA GLU A 82 0.40 -23.18 -8.77
C GLU A 82 0.10 -21.70 -9.04
N GLU A 83 -0.77 -21.40 -10.01
CA GLU A 83 -1.13 -20.03 -10.36
C GLU A 83 -2.01 -19.39 -9.28
N SER A 84 -3.01 -20.12 -8.80
CA SER A 84 -3.85 -19.70 -7.67
C SER A 84 -3.01 -19.41 -6.43
N LEU A 85 -1.98 -20.21 -6.19
CA LEU A 85 -1.04 -20.01 -5.08
C LEU A 85 -0.22 -18.73 -5.26
N ARG A 86 0.33 -18.50 -6.46
CA ARG A 86 1.05 -17.27 -6.79
C ARG A 86 0.18 -16.04 -6.61
N GLU A 87 -1.06 -16.07 -7.11
CA GLU A 87 -2.02 -14.97 -6.95
C GLU A 87 -2.35 -14.71 -5.48
N SER A 88 -2.55 -15.76 -4.69
CA SER A 88 -2.82 -15.65 -3.24
C SER A 88 -1.65 -14.98 -2.52
N ILE A 89 -0.41 -15.42 -2.80
CA ILE A 89 0.80 -14.84 -2.21
C ILE A 89 0.96 -13.37 -2.65
N ALA A 90 0.77 -13.06 -3.93
CA ALA A 90 0.84 -11.70 -4.45
C ALA A 90 -0.18 -10.77 -3.77
N LYS A 91 -1.41 -11.26 -3.52
CA LYS A 91 -2.43 -10.51 -2.78
C LYS A 91 -2.04 -10.26 -1.33
N ILE A 92 -1.46 -11.26 -0.64
CA ILE A 92 -0.99 -11.08 0.75
C ILE A 92 0.13 -10.05 0.81
N LEU A 93 1.10 -10.10 -0.11
CA LEU A 93 2.21 -9.16 -0.17
C LEU A 93 1.77 -7.75 -0.64
N GLY A 94 0.62 -7.65 -1.29
CA GLY A 94 0.07 -6.38 -1.79
C GLY A 94 0.56 -5.98 -3.17
N THR A 95 1.13 -6.91 -3.95
CA THR A 95 1.66 -6.64 -5.30
C THR A 95 0.63 -5.97 -6.25
N PRO A 96 -0.65 -6.37 -6.27
CA PRO A 96 -1.65 -5.68 -7.10
C PRO A 96 -1.81 -4.20 -6.74
N TRP A 97 -1.78 -3.86 -5.45
CA TRP A 97 -1.85 -2.48 -4.98
C TRP A 97 -0.58 -1.71 -5.35
N GLU A 98 0.59 -2.31 -5.13
CA GLU A 98 1.88 -1.74 -5.49
C GLU A 98 1.92 -1.33 -6.97
N ASN A 99 1.51 -2.24 -7.87
CA ASN A 99 1.46 -1.97 -9.31
C ASN A 99 0.52 -0.81 -9.66
N GLN A 100 -0.62 -0.68 -8.99
CA GLN A 100 -1.56 0.42 -9.24
C GLN A 100 -1.05 1.75 -8.66
N LEU A 101 -0.41 1.72 -7.49
CA LEU A 101 0.09 2.91 -6.81
C LEU A 101 1.37 3.47 -7.46
N GLU A 102 2.19 2.60 -8.06
CA GLU A 102 3.46 3.00 -8.69
C GLU A 102 3.27 4.11 -9.73
N ARG A 103 2.18 4.04 -10.52
CA ARG A 103 1.87 5.06 -11.53
C ARG A 103 1.67 6.47 -10.96
N PHE A 104 1.35 6.58 -9.68
CA PHE A 104 1.17 7.85 -8.97
C PHE A 104 2.45 8.31 -8.26
N ARG A 105 3.37 7.39 -7.93
CA ARG A 105 4.69 7.72 -7.36
C ARG A 105 5.62 8.36 -8.40
N SER A 106 5.65 7.83 -9.63
CA SER A 106 6.54 8.36 -10.68
C SER A 106 6.12 9.73 -11.24
N ALA A 107 4.99 10.29 -10.81
CA ALA A 107 4.48 11.58 -11.29
C ALA A 107 5.37 12.78 -10.89
N ASP A 108 6.31 12.62 -9.96
CA ASP A 108 7.24 13.67 -9.52
C ASP A 108 8.28 14.09 -10.56
N THR A 109 8.66 13.21 -11.49
CA THR A 109 9.74 13.51 -12.44
C THR A 109 9.31 14.54 -13.50
N LEU A 110 8.01 14.64 -13.81
CA LEU A 110 7.50 15.51 -14.87
C LEU A 110 6.95 16.86 -14.36
N ALA A 111 6.45 16.95 -13.12
CA ALA A 111 5.86 18.18 -12.60
C ALA A 111 6.91 19.22 -12.15
N THR A 112 8.06 18.77 -11.63
CA THR A 112 9.13 19.65 -11.15
C THR A 112 9.84 20.39 -12.29
N ALA A 113 9.80 19.87 -13.52
CA ALA A 113 10.42 20.49 -14.69
C ALA A 113 9.70 21.76 -15.15
N HIS A 114 8.39 21.88 -14.93
CA HIS A 114 7.59 23.00 -15.43
C HIS A 114 7.59 24.23 -14.49
N LEU A 115 8.00 24.06 -13.23
CA LEU A 115 8.02 25.14 -12.22
C LEU A 115 9.38 25.86 -12.12
N ARG A 116 10.39 25.49 -12.92
CA ARG A 116 11.71 26.15 -12.96
C ARG A 116 11.97 26.96 -14.23
N ALA A 117 10.96 27.16 -15.07
CA ALA A 117 11.06 27.89 -16.32
C ALA A 117 10.20 29.16 -16.32
N ILE A 118 10.34 30.00 -15.29
CA ILE A 118 9.92 31.42 -15.33
C ILE A 118 10.91 32.22 -14.48
#